data_AF-G9F9L5-F1
#
_entry.id   AF-G9F9L5-F1
#
_cell.length_a   1.000
_cell.length_b   1.000
_cell.length_c   1.000
_cell.angle_alpha   90.00
_cell.angle_beta   90.00
_cell.angle_gamma   90.00
#
_symmetry.space_group_name_H-M   'P 1'
#
loop_
_entity.id
_entity.type
_entity.pdbx_description
1 polymer ?
#
loop_
_entity_poly.entity_id
_entity_poly.type
_entity_poly.pdbx_seq_one_letter_code
_entity_poly.pdbx_strand_id
1 'polypeptide(L)'
;VLAKGKEWTGGDMKYAGGGQKINILKDELSKLMKSDDNKDRIILFTDSYDIMFLSTLEDILKKFKSFKDTRVLFSAEQFCWPDSKLAGHYPKTEVANPYLNSGAFIGYLPELLEILNHKPIKDQDDDQLYYTKIYLDKELRHNLKISLDHDSKIFQNLYGALSDVQLRSNTTEEWPYI
;
A
#
# COMPACT_ATOMS: atom_id res chain seq x y z
N VAL A 1 12.01 10.03 1.85
CA VAL A 1 10.97 10.64 2.71
C VAL A 1 10.36 11.81 1.98
N LEU A 2 9.06 11.76 1.72
CA LEU A 2 8.34 12.85 1.06
C LEU A 2 7.82 13.86 2.10
N ALA A 3 7.46 15.07 1.66
CA ALA A 3 6.83 16.10 2.49
C ALA A 3 7.65 16.63 3.69
N LYS A 4 8.95 16.33 3.81
CA LYS A 4 9.78 16.84 4.91
C LYS A 4 9.75 18.37 4.94
N GLY A 5 9.28 18.95 6.05
CA GLY A 5 9.16 20.39 6.24
C GLY A 5 7.90 21.02 5.65
N LYS A 6 6.97 20.23 5.09
CA LYS A 6 5.65 20.72 4.70
C LYS A 6 4.68 20.63 5.88
N GLU A 7 3.74 21.57 5.95
CA GLU A 7 2.64 21.52 6.91
C GLU A 7 1.71 20.35 6.57
N TRP A 8 1.26 19.65 7.60
CA TRP A 8 0.29 18.58 7.48
C TRP A 8 -1.13 19.15 7.41
N THR A 9 -1.80 18.92 6.28
CA THR A 9 -3.18 19.35 6.01
C THR A 9 -4.13 18.16 5.88
N GLY A 10 -3.66 16.94 6.13
CA GLY A 10 -4.40 15.70 5.88
C GLY A 10 -5.46 15.32 6.92
N GLY A 11 -5.73 16.16 7.93
CA GLY A 11 -6.70 15.90 9.00
C GLY A 11 -6.12 15.15 10.21
N ASP A 12 -6.96 14.76 11.16
CA ASP A 12 -6.52 13.96 12.31
C ASP A 12 -6.55 12.47 11.94
N MET A 13 -5.39 11.84 11.85
CA MET A 13 -5.22 10.42 11.47
C MET A 13 -5.80 9.44 12.50
N LYS A 14 -6.39 9.91 13.61
CA LYS A 14 -7.28 9.09 14.45
C LYS A 14 -8.62 8.76 13.76
N TYR A 15 -8.96 9.50 12.71
CA TYR A 15 -10.16 9.34 11.90
C TYR A 15 -9.79 9.24 10.42
N ALA A 16 -10.82 9.16 9.58
CA ALA A 16 -10.70 9.22 8.14
C ALA A 16 -9.93 10.47 7.67
N GLY A 17 -8.94 10.29 6.81
CA GLY A 17 -8.07 11.38 6.34
C GLY A 17 -6.84 10.89 5.58
N GLY A 18 -5.86 11.76 5.38
CA GLY A 18 -4.58 11.41 4.78
C GLY A 18 -4.49 11.54 3.27
N GLY A 19 -5.50 12.08 2.60
CA GLY A 19 -5.48 12.37 1.16
C GLY A 19 -4.31 13.25 0.70
N GLN A 20 -3.75 14.06 1.60
CA GLN A 20 -2.50 14.80 1.34
C GLN A 20 -1.35 13.87 0.92
N LYS A 21 -1.27 12.65 1.47
CA LYS A 21 -0.27 11.64 1.09
C LYS A 21 -0.39 11.27 -0.38
N ILE A 22 -1.61 11.08 -0.88
CA ILE A 22 -1.89 10.77 -2.29
C ILE A 22 -1.46 11.93 -3.19
N ASN A 23 -1.85 13.17 -2.85
CA ASN A 23 -1.50 14.35 -3.64
C ASN A 23 0.03 14.53 -3.75
N ILE A 24 0.74 14.36 -2.63
CA ILE A 24 2.20 14.46 -2.60
C ILE A 24 2.86 13.32 -3.37
N LEU A 25 2.38 12.08 -3.20
CA LEU A 25 2.91 10.92 -3.91
C LEU A 25 2.71 11.07 -5.42
N LYS A 26 1.53 11.50 -5.86
CA LYS A 26 1.19 11.77 -7.25
C LYS A 26 2.18 12.75 -7.88
N ASP A 27 2.46 13.87 -7.22
CA ASP A 27 3.39 14.88 -7.74
C ASP A 27 4.80 14.32 -7.91
N GLU A 28 5.29 13.56 -6.92
CA GLU A 28 6.64 13.00 -6.94
C GLU A 28 6.80 11.89 -7.98
N LEU A 29 5.83 10.97 -8.09
CA LEU A 29 5.85 9.94 -9.12
C LEU A 29 5.70 10.53 -10.52
N SER A 30 4.95 11.64 -10.67
CA SER A 30 4.81 12.33 -11.96
C SER A 30 6.12 12.98 -12.41
N LYS A 31 6.92 13.52 -11.47
CA LYS A 31 8.27 14.00 -11.76
C LYS A 31 9.18 12.84 -12.16
N LEU A 32 9.13 11.75 -11.38
CA LEU A 32 9.93 10.56 -11.64
C LEU A 32 9.68 9.98 -13.02
N MET A 33 8.41 9.85 -13.43
CA MET A 33 8.02 9.36 -14.77
C MET A 33 8.51 10.27 -15.91
N LYS A 34 8.68 11.57 -15.68
CA LYS A 34 9.23 12.49 -16.68
C LYS A 34 10.76 12.43 -16.77
N SER A 35 11.43 12.10 -15.69
CA SER A 35 12.91 12.11 -15.59
C SER A 35 13.56 10.75 -15.81
N ASP A 36 12.81 9.66 -15.71
CA ASP A 36 13.33 8.29 -15.78
C ASP A 36 12.86 7.58 -17.05
N ASP A 37 13.81 7.09 -17.84
CA ASP A 37 13.54 6.28 -19.03
C ASP A 37 13.05 4.87 -18.67
N ASN A 38 13.30 4.40 -17.44
CA ASN A 38 12.81 3.10 -16.98
C ASN A 38 11.34 3.17 -16.56
N LYS A 39 10.47 2.95 -17.53
CA LYS A 39 9.02 2.90 -17.32
C LYS A 39 8.55 1.74 -16.44
N ASP A 40 9.36 0.70 -16.24
CA ASP A 40 9.03 -0.44 -15.37
C ASP A 40 9.66 -0.31 -13.97
N ARG A 41 10.01 0.90 -13.54
CA ARG A 41 10.47 1.14 -12.17
C ARG A 41 9.40 0.68 -11.16
N ILE A 42 9.85 -0.10 -10.17
CA ILE A 42 9.00 -0.57 -9.07
C ILE A 42 9.15 0.39 -7.90
N ILE A 43 8.04 0.81 -7.34
CA ILE A 43 7.95 1.73 -6.20
C ILE A 43 7.33 0.98 -5.02
N LEU A 44 8.00 1.04 -3.88
CA LEU A 44 7.44 0.66 -2.59
C LEU A 44 7.05 1.93 -1.85
N PHE A 45 5.76 2.08 -1.55
CA PHE A 45 5.24 3.09 -0.65
C PHE A 45 4.96 2.47 0.71
N THR A 46 5.32 3.19 1.77
CA THR A 46 4.91 2.89 3.14
C THR A 46 4.62 4.18 3.88
N ASP A 47 3.75 4.12 4.87
CA ASP A 47 3.76 5.07 5.98
C ASP A 47 5.12 4.98 6.72
N SER A 48 5.40 5.96 7.58
CA SER A 48 6.74 6.11 8.16
C SER A 48 6.80 6.11 9.68
N TYR A 49 5.68 6.33 10.38
CA TYR A 49 5.72 6.51 11.85
C TYR A 49 5.55 5.21 12.62
N ASP A 50 4.93 4.21 12.01
CA ASP A 50 4.49 2.95 12.62
C ASP A 50 4.89 1.72 11.77
N ILE A 51 5.91 1.86 10.94
CA ILE A 51 6.44 0.80 10.06
C ILE A 51 7.86 0.41 10.46
N MET A 52 8.13 -0.89 10.45
CA MET A 52 9.47 -1.47 10.59
C MET A 52 9.75 -2.44 9.44
N PHE A 53 10.96 -2.36 8.88
CA PHE A 53 11.44 -3.32 7.89
C PHE A 53 12.08 -4.51 8.59
N LEU A 54 11.55 -5.71 8.32
CA LEU A 54 12.05 -6.99 8.85
C LEU A 54 12.68 -7.87 7.75
N SER A 55 12.96 -7.28 6.58
CA SER A 55 13.58 -7.96 5.45
C SER A 55 14.28 -6.94 4.55
N THR A 56 15.21 -7.40 3.72
CA THR A 56 15.90 -6.56 2.74
C THR A 56 14.94 -6.14 1.61
N LEU A 57 15.25 -5.04 0.92
CA LEU A 57 14.51 -4.64 -0.27
C LEU A 57 14.59 -5.68 -1.39
N GLU A 58 15.69 -6.42 -1.48
CA GLU A 58 15.91 -7.48 -2.46
C GLU A 58 14.95 -8.65 -2.23
N ASP A 59 14.78 -9.08 -0.98
CA ASP A 59 13.82 -10.11 -0.60
C ASP A 59 12.37 -9.66 -0.82
N ILE A 60 12.04 -8.42 -0.43
CA ILE A 60 10.73 -7.81 -0.68
C ILE A 60 10.44 -7.81 -2.20
N LEU A 61 11.39 -7.37 -3.01
CA LEU A 61 11.26 -7.33 -4.46
C LEU A 61 11.11 -8.72 -5.07
N LYS A 62 11.88 -9.71 -4.58
CA LYS A 62 11.78 -11.10 -5.00
C LYS A 62 10.40 -11.69 -4.69
N LYS A 63 9.88 -11.43 -3.48
CA LYS A 63 8.53 -11.83 -3.09
C LYS A 63 7.48 -11.15 -3.96
N PHE A 64 7.56 -9.85 -4.20
CA PHE A 64 6.62 -9.11 -5.06
C PHE A 64 6.58 -9.71 -6.47
N LYS A 65 7.74 -9.98 -7.07
CA LYS A 65 7.84 -10.62 -8.39
C LYS A 65 7.31 -12.06 -8.43
N SER A 66 7.12 -12.72 -7.28
CA SER A 66 6.53 -14.06 -7.20
C SER A 66 4.99 -14.05 -7.27
N PHE A 67 4.34 -12.90 -7.04
CA PHE A 67 2.91 -12.75 -7.22
C PHE A 67 2.58 -12.77 -8.73
N LYS A 68 1.90 -13.85 -9.15
CA LYS A 68 1.50 -14.02 -10.55
C LYS A 68 0.43 -12.98 -10.92
N ASP A 69 0.53 -12.50 -12.16
CA ASP A 69 -0.44 -11.57 -12.74
C ASP A 69 -0.74 -10.33 -11.88
N THR A 70 0.26 -9.83 -11.16
CA THR A 70 0.13 -8.69 -10.24
C THR A 70 1.08 -7.58 -10.67
N ARG A 71 0.56 -6.36 -10.82
CA ARG A 71 1.36 -5.16 -11.11
C ARG A 71 1.34 -4.16 -9.97
N VAL A 72 0.31 -4.20 -9.14
CA VAL A 72 0.23 -3.44 -7.89
C VAL A 72 -0.25 -4.37 -6.79
N LEU A 73 0.48 -4.44 -5.69
CA LEU A 73 0.14 -5.23 -4.52
C LEU A 73 -0.03 -4.28 -3.33
N PHE A 74 -1.26 -4.19 -2.81
CA PHE A 74 -1.55 -3.50 -1.56
C PHE A 74 -1.39 -4.44 -0.37
N SER A 75 -1.04 -3.88 0.80
CA SER A 75 -1.18 -4.62 2.05
C SER A 75 -2.65 -4.95 2.30
N ALA A 76 -2.88 -6.01 3.07
CA ALA A 76 -4.22 -6.49 3.38
C ALA A 76 -4.45 -6.50 4.89
N GLU A 77 -5.69 -6.34 5.33
CA GLU A 77 -6.09 -6.38 6.73
C GLU A 77 -7.42 -7.11 6.95
N GLN A 78 -7.74 -7.34 8.23
CA GLN A 78 -8.95 -8.06 8.64
C GLN A 78 -10.22 -7.21 8.62
N PHE A 79 -10.11 -5.87 8.65
CA PHE A 79 -11.26 -4.99 8.79
C PHE A 79 -11.52 -4.17 7.53
N CYS A 80 -12.80 -4.08 7.13
CA CYS A 80 -13.22 -3.19 6.05
C CYS A 80 -13.42 -1.79 6.64
N TRP A 81 -12.45 -0.92 6.42
CA TRP A 81 -12.43 0.46 6.92
C TRP A 81 -12.17 1.45 5.77
N PRO A 82 -12.69 2.69 5.80
CA PRO A 82 -13.58 3.26 6.82
C PRO A 82 -15.06 2.89 6.64
N ASP A 83 -15.47 2.47 5.44
CA ASP A 83 -16.87 2.12 5.15
C ASP A 83 -17.07 0.60 5.13
N SER A 84 -17.53 0.06 6.25
CA SER A 84 -17.77 -1.39 6.42
C SER A 84 -18.84 -1.95 5.48
N LYS A 85 -19.70 -1.11 4.88
CA LYS A 85 -20.71 -1.54 3.90
C LYS A 85 -20.07 -2.02 2.59
N LEU A 86 -18.82 -1.63 2.33
CA LEU A 86 -18.07 -2.05 1.15
C LEU A 86 -17.59 -3.49 1.23
N ALA A 87 -17.60 -4.12 2.41
CA ALA A 87 -17.11 -5.49 2.62
C ALA A 87 -17.73 -6.50 1.63
N GLY A 88 -19.04 -6.40 1.35
CA GLY A 88 -19.73 -7.29 0.42
C GLY A 88 -19.36 -7.10 -1.06
N HIS A 89 -18.60 -6.05 -1.40
CA HIS A 89 -18.14 -5.76 -2.76
C HIS A 89 -16.74 -6.32 -3.04
N TYR A 90 -15.97 -6.67 -2.00
CA TYR A 90 -14.69 -7.36 -2.16
C TYR A 90 -14.89 -8.73 -2.82
N PRO A 91 -13.90 -9.24 -3.58
CA PRO A 91 -13.93 -10.60 -4.08
C PRO A 91 -14.21 -11.59 -2.94
N LYS A 92 -15.10 -12.56 -3.18
CA LYS A 92 -15.35 -13.63 -2.21
C LYS A 92 -14.14 -14.55 -2.17
N THR A 93 -13.37 -14.48 -1.10
CA THR A 93 -12.15 -15.26 -0.90
C THR A 93 -12.10 -15.78 0.54
N GLU A 94 -11.72 -17.04 0.73
CA GLU A 94 -11.44 -17.61 2.05
C GLU A 94 -9.97 -17.32 2.40
N VAL A 95 -9.72 -16.11 2.92
CA VAL A 95 -8.37 -15.62 3.25
C VAL A 95 -8.35 -14.93 4.60
N ALA A 96 -7.18 -14.88 5.23
CA ALA A 96 -7.01 -14.24 6.54
C ALA A 96 -7.28 -12.74 6.51
N ASN A 97 -6.80 -12.05 5.47
CA ASN A 97 -6.89 -10.59 5.34
C ASN A 97 -7.62 -10.22 4.04
N PRO A 98 -8.96 -10.09 4.04
CA PRO A 98 -9.72 -9.90 2.80
C PRO A 98 -9.79 -8.44 2.33
N TYR A 99 -9.42 -7.45 3.17
CA TYR A 99 -9.63 -6.03 2.88
C TYR A 99 -8.32 -5.30 2.61
N LEU A 100 -8.40 -4.20 1.85
CA LEU A 100 -7.25 -3.38 1.49
C LEU A 100 -6.83 -2.51 2.67
N ASN A 101 -5.52 -2.34 2.87
CA ASN A 101 -4.94 -1.32 3.73
C ASN A 101 -4.03 -0.39 2.89
N SER A 102 -4.11 0.93 3.10
CA SER A 102 -3.36 1.92 2.32
C SER A 102 -1.97 2.24 2.86
N GLY A 103 -1.63 1.77 4.06
CA GLY A 103 -0.40 2.10 4.77
C GLY A 103 0.86 1.54 4.11
N ALA A 104 0.74 0.53 3.25
CA ALA A 104 1.85 0.06 2.43
C ALA A 104 1.37 -0.60 1.12
N PHE A 105 2.10 -0.36 0.03
CA PHE A 105 1.89 -1.03 -1.24
C PHE A 105 3.15 -0.99 -2.11
N ILE A 106 3.27 -1.96 -3.00
CA ILE A 106 4.37 -2.04 -3.98
C ILE A 106 3.80 -2.23 -5.38
N GLY A 107 4.33 -1.50 -6.35
CA GLY A 107 3.82 -1.61 -7.72
C GLY A 107 4.71 -0.96 -8.75
N TYR A 108 4.38 -1.20 -10.02
CA TYR A 108 5.04 -0.56 -11.15
C TYR A 108 4.57 0.90 -11.30
N LEU A 109 5.52 1.77 -11.62
CA LEU A 109 5.31 3.22 -11.71
C LEU A 109 4.14 3.65 -12.63
N PRO A 110 3.92 3.06 -13.83
CA PRO A 110 2.82 3.44 -14.70
C PRO A 110 1.46 3.19 -14.06
N GLU A 111 1.26 2.00 -13.47
CA GLU A 111 0.00 1.61 -12.83
C GLU A 111 -0.26 2.43 -11.57
N LEU A 112 0.79 2.69 -10.77
CA LEU A 112 0.65 3.58 -9.62
C LEU A 112 0.24 4.99 -10.04
N LEU A 113 0.80 5.53 -11.12
CA LEU A 113 0.37 6.82 -11.62
C LEU A 113 -1.06 6.80 -12.16
N GLU A 114 -1.50 5.73 -12.81
CA GLU A 114 -2.88 5.60 -13.26
C GLU A 114 -3.85 5.57 -12.06
N ILE A 115 -3.52 4.81 -11.01
CA ILE A 115 -4.26 4.80 -9.73
C ILE A 115 -4.35 6.20 -9.13
N LEU A 116 -3.21 6.88 -8.96
CA LEU A 116 -3.14 8.19 -8.31
C LEU A 116 -3.80 9.31 -9.14
N ASN A 117 -3.94 9.12 -10.46
CA ASN A 117 -4.60 10.06 -11.34
C ASN A 117 -6.07 9.73 -11.61
N HIS A 118 -6.58 8.61 -11.11
CA HIS A 118 -7.93 8.14 -11.40
C HIS A 118 -8.99 9.20 -11.07
N LYS A 119 -8.91 9.79 -9.87
CA LYS A 119 -9.78 10.89 -9.42
C LYS A 119 -9.00 11.90 -8.57
N PRO A 120 -9.37 13.19 -8.60
CA PRO A 120 -8.89 14.17 -7.63
C PRO A 120 -9.32 13.79 -6.21
N ILE A 121 -8.49 14.16 -5.22
CA ILE A 121 -8.75 13.95 -3.80
C ILE A 121 -8.36 15.20 -3.02
N LYS A 122 -9.16 15.61 -2.03
CA LYS A 122 -8.79 16.70 -1.11
C LYS A 122 -7.81 16.19 -0.08
N ASP A 123 -6.99 17.08 0.47
CA ASP A 123 -6.01 16.69 1.47
C ASP A 123 -6.63 15.99 2.69
N GLN A 124 -7.83 16.43 3.12
CA GLN A 124 -8.55 15.88 4.27
C GLN A 124 -9.42 14.65 3.95
N ASP A 125 -9.55 14.27 2.67
CA ASP A 125 -10.29 13.05 2.33
C ASP A 125 -9.47 11.81 2.73
N ASP A 126 -10.15 10.67 2.84
CA ASP A 126 -9.55 9.43 3.30
C ASP A 126 -8.77 8.70 2.20
N ASP A 127 -7.49 8.43 2.45
CA ASP A 127 -6.64 7.74 1.50
C ASP A 127 -7.00 6.26 1.34
N GLN A 128 -7.36 5.58 2.43
CA GLN A 128 -7.79 4.18 2.39
C GLN A 128 -9.07 3.99 1.58
N LEU A 129 -10.07 4.87 1.75
CA LEU A 129 -11.30 4.86 0.98
C LEU A 129 -11.05 5.15 -0.50
N TYR A 130 -10.09 6.02 -0.82
CA TYR A 130 -9.68 6.29 -2.20
C TYR A 130 -9.20 5.03 -2.90
N TYR A 131 -8.19 4.35 -2.33
CA TYR A 131 -7.65 3.12 -2.90
C TYR A 131 -8.67 1.98 -2.88
N THR A 132 -9.47 1.87 -1.83
CA THR A 132 -10.56 0.87 -1.73
C THR A 132 -11.55 1.01 -2.88
N LYS A 133 -12.01 2.22 -3.20
CA LYS A 133 -12.96 2.44 -4.31
C LYS A 133 -12.36 2.04 -5.65
N ILE A 134 -11.06 2.29 -5.87
CA ILE A 134 -10.35 1.87 -7.09
C ILE A 134 -10.22 0.35 -7.14
N TYR A 135 -9.85 -0.30 -6.03
CA TYR A 135 -9.74 -1.76 -5.96
C TYR A 135 -11.09 -2.46 -6.16
N LEU A 136 -12.20 -1.85 -5.70
CA LEU A 136 -13.54 -2.42 -5.84
C LEU A 136 -14.14 -2.26 -7.23
N ASP A 137 -13.64 -1.30 -8.01
CA ASP A 137 -13.95 -1.22 -9.44
C ASP A 137 -13.31 -2.41 -10.16
N LYS A 138 -14.16 -3.28 -10.71
CA LYS A 138 -13.72 -4.54 -11.33
C LYS A 138 -12.86 -4.31 -12.57
N GLU A 139 -13.16 -3.29 -13.37
CA GLU A 139 -12.43 -3.01 -14.60
C GLU A 139 -11.07 -2.41 -14.26
N LEU A 140 -11.02 -1.43 -13.36
CA LEU A 140 -9.74 -0.87 -12.89
C LEU A 140 -8.87 -1.93 -12.24
N ARG A 141 -9.42 -2.72 -11.31
CA ARG A 141 -8.67 -3.80 -10.65
C ARG A 141 -8.09 -4.80 -11.65
N HIS A 142 -8.87 -5.16 -12.67
CA HIS A 142 -8.41 -6.09 -13.71
C HIS A 142 -7.32 -5.48 -14.59
N ASN A 143 -7.56 -4.29 -15.15
CA ASN A 143 -6.65 -3.63 -16.09
C ASN A 143 -5.30 -3.27 -15.44
N LEU A 144 -5.35 -2.80 -14.19
CA LEU A 144 -4.19 -2.42 -13.40
C LEU A 144 -3.55 -3.59 -12.65
N LYS A 145 -4.14 -4.79 -12.74
CA LYS A 145 -3.67 -6.02 -12.09
C LYS A 145 -3.38 -5.81 -10.61
N ILE A 146 -4.38 -5.27 -9.90
CA ILE A 146 -4.28 -4.93 -8.48
C ILE A 146 -4.64 -6.16 -7.64
N SER A 147 -3.71 -6.56 -6.78
CA SER A 147 -3.86 -7.65 -5.81
C SER A 147 -3.71 -7.14 -4.38
N LEU A 148 -4.17 -7.94 -3.41
CA LEU A 148 -3.93 -7.72 -1.99
C LEU A 148 -3.03 -8.84 -1.45
N ASP A 149 -2.13 -8.50 -0.52
CA ASP A 149 -1.27 -9.46 0.18
C ASP A 149 -2.03 -10.21 1.27
N HIS A 150 -2.99 -11.03 0.86
CA HIS A 150 -3.92 -11.73 1.74
C HIS A 150 -3.26 -12.61 2.82
N ASP A 151 -2.08 -13.16 2.53
CA ASP A 151 -1.33 -14.09 3.39
C ASP A 151 -0.18 -13.39 4.15
N SER A 152 -0.11 -12.05 4.14
CA SER A 152 0.97 -11.27 4.76
C SER A 152 2.39 -11.70 4.34
N LYS A 153 2.61 -12.03 3.05
CA LYS A 153 3.93 -12.50 2.57
C LYS A 153 4.97 -11.38 2.58
N ILE A 154 4.55 -10.15 2.37
CA ILE A 154 5.36 -8.93 2.33
C ILE A 154 4.94 -7.97 3.44
N PHE A 155 3.64 -7.75 3.62
CA PHE A 155 3.10 -6.74 4.55
C PHE A 155 2.35 -7.39 5.71
N GLN A 156 2.75 -7.08 6.94
CA GLN A 156 2.05 -7.52 8.14
C GLN A 156 1.44 -6.32 8.86
N ASN A 157 0.12 -6.13 8.68
CA ASN A 157 -0.64 -5.18 9.48
C ASN A 157 -0.96 -5.81 10.85
N LEU A 158 -0.77 -5.07 11.95
CA LEU A 158 -0.90 -5.62 13.31
C LEU A 158 -2.31 -5.54 13.89
N TYR A 159 -3.11 -4.58 13.44
CA TYR A 159 -4.47 -4.40 13.95
C TYR A 159 -5.36 -5.59 13.56
N GLY A 160 -5.83 -6.35 14.57
CA GLY A 160 -6.59 -7.59 14.39
C GLY A 160 -5.74 -8.86 14.28
N ALA A 161 -4.44 -8.75 13.94
CA ALA A 161 -3.58 -9.91 13.64
C ALA A 161 -2.50 -10.18 14.70
N LEU A 162 -2.66 -9.67 15.93
CA LEU A 162 -1.64 -9.83 16.99
C LEU A 162 -1.36 -11.31 17.36
N SER A 163 -2.37 -12.18 17.25
CA SER A 163 -2.21 -13.63 17.49
C SER A 163 -1.39 -14.33 16.41
N ASP A 164 -1.26 -13.73 15.24
CA ASP A 164 -0.64 -14.33 14.06
C ASP A 164 0.85 -14.00 13.97
N VAL A 165 1.33 -13.15 14.89
CA VAL A 165 2.71 -12.68 14.94
C VAL A 165 3.42 -13.24 16.17
N GLN A 166 4.62 -13.75 15.97
CA GLN A 166 5.53 -14.12 17.04
C GLN A 166 6.91 -13.50 16.79
N LEU A 167 7.57 -13.05 17.86
CA LEU A 167 8.96 -12.61 17.76
C LEU A 167 9.83 -13.84 17.52
N ARG A 168 10.60 -13.83 16.43
CA ARG A 168 11.65 -14.80 16.16
C ARG A 168 12.98 -14.07 16.28
N SER A 169 13.73 -14.36 17.35
CA SER A 169 15.07 -13.82 17.52
C SER A 169 16.04 -14.52 16.57
N ASN A 170 16.76 -13.74 15.78
CA ASN A 170 17.91 -14.21 15.02
C ASN A 170 19.18 -13.62 15.66
N THR A 171 20.18 -14.45 15.94
CA THR A 171 21.48 -13.98 16.45
C THR A 171 22.34 -13.57 15.26
N THR A 172 21.94 -12.51 14.57
CA THR A 172 22.80 -11.91 13.53
C THR A 172 23.69 -10.87 14.19
N GLU A 173 25.00 -10.98 14.02
CA GLU A 173 25.98 -10.02 14.53
C GLU A 173 26.39 -8.98 13.47
N GLU A 174 25.96 -9.18 12.22
CA GLU A 174 26.30 -8.30 11.09
C GLU A 174 25.17 -7.31 10.77
N TRP A 175 25.57 -6.06 10.52
CA TRP A 175 24.65 -4.96 10.25
C TRP A 175 24.23 -4.92 8.75
N PRO A 176 22.98 -4.56 8.41
CA PRO A 176 21.87 -4.24 9.31
C PRO A 176 21.33 -5.48 10.02
N TYR A 177 21.01 -5.33 11.31
CA TYR A 177 20.33 -6.36 12.10
C TYR A 177 18.88 -6.46 11.59
N ILE A 178 18.66 -7.33 10.59
CA ILE A 178 17.35 -7.64 10.03
C ILE A 178 16.94 -9.06 10.46
#